data_AF-A0A7K3XRL4-F1
#
_entry.id   AF-A0A7K3XRL4-F1
#
_cell.length_a   1.000
_cell.length_b   1.000
_cell.length_c   1.000
_cell.angle_alpha   90.00
_cell.angle_beta   90.00
_cell.angle_gamma   90.00
#
_symmetry.space_group_name_H-M   'P 1'
#
loop_
_entity.id
_entity.type
_entity.pdbx_description
1 polymer ?
#
loop_
_entity_poly.entity_id
_entity_poly.type
_entity_poly.pdbx_seq_one_letter_code
_entity_poly.pdbx_strand_id
1 'polypeptide(L)' 'MTSRERLLAAINHREPDRVPIDLGATPSSGLSVVAYQNLIKYLGKTHLKT' A
#
# COMPACT_ATOMS: atom_id res chain seq x y z
N MET A 1 4.12 5.53 17.68
CA MET A 1 3.39 4.37 17.11
C MET A 1 3.99 4.02 15.74
N THR A 2 4.08 2.74 15.39
CA THR A 2 4.35 2.30 14.00
C THR A 2 3.16 2.64 13.09
N SER A 3 3.35 2.61 11.77
CA SER A 3 2.24 2.89 10.82
C SER A 3 1.04 1.95 11.03
N ARG A 4 1.30 0.68 11.34
CA ARG A 4 0.26 -0.31 11.63
C ARG A 4 -0.45 -0.03 12.95
N GLU A 5 0.29 0.25 14.02
CA GLU A 5 -0.29 0.60 15.32
C GLU A 5 -1.19 1.83 15.24
N ARG A 6 -0.75 2.85 14.48
CA ARG A 6 -1.51 4.09 14.26
C ARG A 6 -2.86 3.82 13.59
N LEU A 7 -2.85 3.01 12.53
CA LEU A 7 -4.07 2.65 11.81
C LEU A 7 -5.02 1.88 12.73
N LEU A 8 -4.50 0.91 13.48
CA LEU A 8 -5.29 0.13 14.43
C LEU A 8 -5.84 1.00 15.58
N ALA A 9 -5.07 1.97 16.07
CA ALA A 9 -5.56 2.91 17.09
C ALA A 9 -6.76 3.72 16.58
N ALA A 10 -6.65 4.31 15.39
CA ALA A 10 -7.73 5.08 14.77
C ALA A 10 -9.00 4.25 14.52
N ILE A 11 -8.85 3.02 13.99
CA ILE A 11 -9.98 2.08 13.78
C ILE A 11 -10.66 1.71 15.11
N ASN A 12 -9.88 1.56 16.18
CA ASN A 12 -10.41 1.25 17.51
C ASN A 12 -10.89 2.50 18.27
N HIS A 13 -11.06 3.65 17.61
CA HIS A 13 -11.48 4.92 18.21
C HIS A 13 -10.58 5.36 19.39
N ARG A 14 -9.29 5.05 19.31
CA ARG A 14 -8.26 5.52 20.25
C ARG A 14 -7.46 6.62 19.59
N GLU A 15 -7.07 7.63 20.37
CA GLU A 15 -6.27 8.76 19.86
C GLU A 15 -4.90 8.28 19.36
N PRO A 16 -4.62 8.39 18.04
CA PRO A 16 -3.33 8.00 17.49
C PRO A 16 -2.28 9.11 17.70
N ASP A 17 -1.00 8.78 17.56
CA ASP A 17 0.11 9.75 17.67
C ASP A 17 0.10 10.83 16.57
N ARG A 18 -0.70 10.63 15.50
CA ARG A 18 -1.08 11.59 14.45
C ARG A 18 -2.17 10.97 13.58
N VAL A 19 -2.80 11.78 12.72
CA VAL A 19 -3.77 11.30 11.72
C VAL A 19 -3.13 10.23 10.81
N PRO A 20 -3.72 9.03 10.69
CA PRO A 20 -3.22 8.02 9.75
C PRO A 20 -3.41 8.50 8.30
N ILE A 21 -2.37 8.30 7.49
CA ILE A 21 -2.39 8.64 6.06
C ILE A 21 -2.56 7.33 5.30
N ASP A 22 -3.70 7.19 4.64
CA ASP A 22 -3.94 6.13 3.66
C ASP A 22 -3.45 6.60 2.30
N LEU A 23 -2.47 5.87 1.74
CA LEU A 23 -2.00 6.08 0.37
C LEU A 23 -2.70 5.06 -0.53
N GLY A 24 -4.03 5.09 -0.53
CA GLY A 24 -4.85 4.19 -1.33
C GLY A 24 -4.57 4.36 -2.82
N ALA A 25 -4.35 3.25 -3.53
CA ALA A 25 -4.61 3.20 -4.96
C ALA A 25 -6.13 3.22 -5.16
N THR A 26 -6.64 4.11 -6.01
CA THR A 26 -8.09 4.24 -6.21
C THR A 26 -8.65 3.02 -6.97
N PRO A 27 -9.95 2.69 -6.85
CA PRO A 27 -10.60 1.65 -7.68
C PRO A 27 -10.52 1.91 -9.20
N SER A 28 -10.14 3.12 -9.59
CA SER A 28 -10.00 3.59 -10.97
C SER A 28 -8.54 3.70 -11.43
N SER A 29 -7.58 3.57 -10.51
CA SER A 29 -6.14 3.53 -10.81
C SER A 29 -5.41 2.60 -9.85
N GLY A 30 -5.59 1.30 -10.08
CA GLY A 30 -4.73 0.26 -9.55
C GLY A 30 -4.13 -0.52 -10.72
N LEU A 31 -2.80 -0.57 -10.82
CA LEU A 31 -2.17 -1.58 -11.66
C LEU A 31 -2.35 -2.90 -10.93
N SER A 32 -3.14 -3.83 -11.48
CA SER A 32 -3.25 -5.19 -10.95
C SER A 32 -1.85 -5.71 -10.63
N VAL A 33 -1.65 -6.30 -9.45
CA VAL A 33 -0.36 -6.90 -9.06
C VAL A 33 0.12 -7.87 -10.16
N VAL A 34 -0.81 -8.61 -10.77
CA VAL A 34 -0.54 -9.50 -11.90
C VAL A 34 -0.07 -8.72 -13.14
N ALA A 35 -0.70 -7.60 -13.46
CA ALA A 35 -0.29 -6.75 -14.57
C ALA A 35 1.11 -6.13 -14.33
N TYR A 36 1.41 -5.73 -13.10
CA TYR A 36 2.72 -5.20 -12.72
C TYR A 36 3.82 -6.27 -12.80
N GLN A 37 3.55 -7.48 -12.30
CA GLN A 37 4.46 -8.63 -12.40
C GLN A 37 4.75 -9.01 -13.86
N ASN A 38 3.72 -9.05 -14.70
CA ASN A 38 3.87 -9.32 -16.13
C ASN A 38 4.73 -8.26 -16.83
N LEU A 39 4.52 -6.98 -16.51
CA LEU A 39 5.30 -5.89 -17.06
C LEU A 39 6.77 -5.95 -16.65
N ILE A 40 7.04 -6.18 -15.36
CA ILE A 40 8.41 -6.35 -14.85
C ILE A 40 9.13 -7.49 -15.56
N LYS A 41 8.45 -8.63 -15.79
CA LYS A 41 9.00 -9.77 -16.53
C LYS A 41 9.32 -9.40 -17.98
N TYR A 42 8.40 -8.74 -18.67
CA TYR A 42 8.60 -8.29 -20.06
C TYR A 42 9.80 -7.35 -20.20
N LEU A 43 9.96 -6.42 -19.25
CA LEU A 43 11.07 -5.46 -19.24
C LEU A 43 12.39 -6.01 -18.66
N GLY A 44 12.44 -7.28 -18.25
CA GLY A 44 13.63 -7.89 -17.65
C GLY A 44 14.03 -7.31 -16.29
N LYS A 45 13.11 -6.67 -15.55
CA LYS A 45 13.38 -5.99 -14.27
C LYS A 45 13.05 -6.84 -13.04
N THR A 46 13.29 -8.14 -13.10
CA THR A 46 12.86 -9.15 -12.10
C THR A 46 13.42 -8.94 -10.68
N HIS A 47 14.37 -8.04 -10.50
CA HIS A 47 14.90 -7.64 -9.20
C HIS A 47 13.99 -6.66 -8.43
N LEU A 48 13.01 -6.04 -9.10
CA LEU A 48 12.02 -5.19 -8.44
C LEU A 48 10.98 -6.08 -7.73
N LYS A 49 10.73 -5.80 -6.45
CA LYS A 49 9.74 -6.51 -5.64
C LYS A 49 8.38 -5.83 -5.76
N THR A 50 7.34 -6.61 -6.08
CA THR A 50 5.92 -6.19 -6.09
C THR A 50 5.29 -6.39 -4.73
#